data_AF-A0A524NNW9-F1
#
_entry.id   AF-A0A524NNW9-F1
#
_cell.length_a   1.000
_cell.length_b   1.000
_cell.length_c   1.000
_cell.angle_alpha   90.00
_cell.angle_beta   90.00
_cell.angle_gamma   90.00
#
_symmetry.space_group_name_H-M   'P 1'
#
loop_
_entity.id
_entity.type
_entity.pdbx_description
1 polymer ?
#
loop_
_entity_poly.entity_id
_entity_poly.type
_entity_poly.pdbx_seq_one_letter_code
_entity_poly.pdbx_strand_id
1 'polypeptide(L)'
;LQRYGSWKETIEENGKAVRKDVGFQVDQVEHVIQKLVDQPYTRQAQMITWMPNHDLQVYDPPCLQSLWYRIMEDEDGVQWLNCNIRFRSNDAWGASFMNMFGFVRFNREVIADEVARRSGKEVRLGRMNWQADSYHIYGRDIAQAKAMLFDRLDELSLEERTFNFGDDFIREMYDMAEQAALMKIRKYDEEHAI
;
A
#
# COMPACT_ATOMS: atom_id res chain seq x y z
N LEU A 1 5.56 2.08 7.43
CA LEU A 1 5.84 0.63 7.61
C LEU A 1 7.30 0.36 7.96
N GLN A 2 8.28 0.95 7.25
CA GLN A 2 9.71 0.83 7.59
C GLN A 2 10.14 1.58 8.88
N ARG A 3 9.45 2.66 9.22
CA ARG A 3 9.63 3.40 10.48
C ARG A 3 8.35 3.39 11.32
N TYR A 4 7.75 2.20 11.45
CA TYR A 4 6.51 2.08 12.22
C TYR A 4 6.76 2.37 13.70
N GLY A 5 5.82 3.09 14.32
CA GLY A 5 5.90 3.51 15.72
C GLY A 5 6.53 4.91 15.91
N SER A 6 6.96 5.57 14.83
CA SER A 6 7.53 6.91 14.88
C SER A 6 6.68 7.94 14.14
N TRP A 7 6.66 9.16 14.65
CA TRP A 7 6.00 10.32 14.07
C TRP A 7 6.87 11.57 14.27
N LYS A 8 6.59 12.63 13.52
CA LYS A 8 7.34 13.88 13.62
C LYS A 8 6.64 14.85 14.58
N GLU A 9 7.34 15.26 15.63
CA GLU A 9 6.92 16.32 16.54
C GLU A 9 7.88 17.49 16.50
N THR A 10 7.35 18.69 16.75
CA THR A 10 8.16 19.88 16.98
C THR A 10 8.55 19.92 18.45
N ILE A 11 9.85 19.87 18.72
CA ILE A 11 10.41 19.97 20.06
C ILE A 11 11.28 21.23 20.16
N GLU A 12 11.38 21.82 21.35
CA GLU A 12 12.31 22.92 21.58
C GLU A 12 13.67 22.37 22.01
N GLU A 13 14.72 22.71 21.26
CA GLU A 13 16.10 22.31 21.54
C GLU A 13 17.01 23.54 21.38
N ASN A 14 17.72 23.92 22.45
CA ASN A 14 18.59 25.10 22.49
C ASN A 14 17.89 26.41 22.07
N GLY A 15 16.63 26.60 22.49
CA GLY A 15 15.84 27.80 22.17
C GLY A 15 15.37 27.88 20.72
N LYS A 16 15.42 26.77 19.97
CA LYS A 16 14.88 26.66 18.61
C LYS A 16 13.88 25.51 18.54
N ALA A 17 12.76 25.76 17.88
CA ALA A 17 11.86 24.69 17.47
C ALA A 17 12.57 23.84 16.40
N VAL A 18 12.62 22.52 16.62
CA VAL A 18 13.19 21.55 15.70
C VAL A 18 12.21 20.39 15.55
N ARG A 19 11.93 20.00 14.32
CA ARG A 19 11.10 18.83 14.04
C ARG A 19 11.93 17.54 14.10
N LYS A 20 11.59 16.62 15.00
CA LYS A 20 12.28 15.32 15.14
C LYS A 20 11.32 14.14 15.08
N ASP A 21 11.84 13.01 14.61
CA ASP A 21 11.19 11.72 14.75
C ASP A 21 11.21 11.34 16.25
N VAL A 22 10.03 11.14 16.82
CA VAL A 22 9.82 10.65 18.19
C VAL A 22 9.17 9.26 18.15
N GLY A 23 9.15 8.55 19.29
CA GLY A 23 8.60 7.19 19.39
C GLY A 23 9.65 6.09 19.18
N PHE A 24 9.21 4.93 18.72
CA PHE A 24 10.09 3.78 18.40
C PHE A 24 10.06 3.49 16.90
N GLN A 25 11.11 2.89 16.35
CA GLN A 25 11.16 2.54 14.93
C GLN A 25 11.26 1.03 14.77
N VAL A 26 10.25 0.45 14.14
CA VAL A 26 10.25 -0.95 13.69
C VAL A 26 10.14 -0.98 12.18
N ASP A 27 11.13 -1.62 11.54
CA ASP A 27 11.06 -1.96 10.13
C ASP A 27 10.24 -3.24 9.95
N GLN A 28 8.93 -3.06 9.82
CA GLN A 28 8.02 -4.18 9.61
C GLN A 28 8.20 -4.85 8.23
N VAL A 29 8.70 -4.11 7.24
CA VAL A 29 8.91 -4.63 5.88
C VAL A 29 10.04 -5.66 5.90
N GLU A 30 11.19 -5.28 6.47
CA GLU A 30 12.33 -6.18 6.62
C GLU A 30 11.99 -7.40 7.48
N HIS A 31 11.28 -7.21 8.60
CA HIS A 31 10.85 -8.33 9.45
C HIS A 31 9.96 -9.33 8.70
N VAL A 32 9.04 -8.84 7.85
CA VAL A 32 8.17 -9.71 7.05
C VAL A 32 8.98 -10.44 5.97
N ILE A 33 9.85 -9.75 5.25
CA ILE A 33 10.70 -10.35 4.22
C ILE A 33 11.56 -11.45 4.82
N GLN A 34 12.25 -11.16 5.93
CA GLN A 34 13.11 -12.13 6.60
C GLN A 34 12.31 -13.34 7.08
N LYS A 35 11.13 -13.14 7.70
CA LYS A 35 10.24 -14.23 8.10
C LYS A 35 9.81 -15.10 6.92
N LEU A 36 9.53 -14.52 5.77
CA LEU A 36 9.10 -15.25 4.57
C LEU A 36 10.25 -16.00 3.93
N VAL A 37 11.48 -15.49 3.98
CA VAL A 37 12.69 -16.21 3.54
C VAL A 37 12.96 -17.41 4.44
N ASP A 38 12.92 -17.22 5.76
CA ASP A 38 13.24 -18.28 6.73
C ASP A 38 12.14 -19.33 6.83
N GLN A 39 10.88 -18.90 6.76
CA GLN A 39 9.71 -19.76 6.91
C GLN A 39 8.57 -19.29 5.97
N PRO A 40 8.60 -19.65 4.68
CA PRO A 40 7.64 -19.19 3.67
C PRO A 40 6.17 -19.43 4.05
N TYR A 41 5.89 -20.57 4.68
CA TYR A 41 4.54 -20.98 5.10
C TYR A 41 4.08 -20.39 6.44
N THR A 42 4.86 -19.46 7.03
CA THR A 42 4.55 -18.87 8.34
C THR A 42 3.17 -18.22 8.37
N ARG A 43 2.56 -18.23 9.56
CA ARG A 43 1.28 -17.53 9.82
C ARG A 43 1.49 -16.16 10.47
N GLN A 44 2.74 -15.76 10.68
CA GLN A 44 3.14 -14.60 11.49
C GLN A 44 3.77 -13.46 10.67
N ALA A 45 3.80 -13.56 9.34
CA ALA A 45 4.28 -12.48 8.49
C ALA A 45 3.16 -11.42 8.36
N GLN A 46 3.20 -10.41 9.23
CA GLN A 46 2.20 -9.36 9.31
C GLN A 46 2.84 -8.00 9.54
N MET A 47 2.25 -6.97 8.93
CA MET A 47 2.50 -5.57 9.25
C MET A 47 1.20 -4.88 9.64
N ILE A 48 1.30 -3.86 10.49
CA ILE A 48 0.19 -3.01 10.91
C ILE A 48 0.52 -1.53 10.75
N THR A 49 -0.50 -0.71 10.67
CA THR A 49 -0.39 0.76 10.57
C THR A 49 -1.04 1.49 11.74
N TRP A 50 -1.99 0.84 12.43
CA TRP A 50 -2.70 1.45 13.54
C TRP A 50 -1.83 1.49 14.80
N MET A 51 -1.88 2.61 15.52
CA MET A 51 -1.16 2.85 16.77
C MET A 51 -2.16 3.18 17.86
N PRO A 52 -2.59 2.22 18.72
CA PRO A 52 -3.70 2.45 19.65
C PRO A 52 -3.45 3.60 20.64
N ASN A 53 -2.20 3.87 20.98
CA ASN A 53 -1.80 4.97 21.85
C ASN A 53 -1.92 6.35 21.19
N HIS A 54 -2.08 6.43 19.87
CA HIS A 54 -2.06 7.68 19.12
C HIS A 54 -3.33 7.87 18.25
N ASP A 55 -3.81 6.80 17.63
CA ASP A 55 -4.92 6.83 16.68
C ASP A 55 -6.26 7.27 17.30
N LEU A 56 -6.39 7.15 18.63
CA LEU A 56 -7.55 7.62 19.38
C LEU A 56 -7.63 9.15 19.49
N GLN A 57 -6.54 9.86 19.19
CA GLN A 57 -6.40 11.30 19.42
C GLN A 57 -6.25 12.10 18.13
N VAL A 58 -6.08 11.44 16.98
CA VAL A 58 -5.91 12.09 15.67
C VAL A 58 -7.20 12.18 14.90
N TYR A 59 -7.34 13.25 14.12
CA TYR A 59 -8.50 13.49 13.27
C TYR A 59 -8.59 12.46 12.13
N ASP A 60 -7.46 12.15 11.48
CA ASP A 60 -7.38 11.22 10.35
C ASP A 60 -6.43 10.04 10.65
N PRO A 61 -6.88 9.02 11.40
CA PRO A 61 -6.08 7.82 11.62
C PRO A 61 -5.96 6.99 10.32
N PRO A 62 -4.94 6.13 10.18
CA PRO A 62 -4.73 5.34 8.96
C PRO A 62 -5.97 4.55 8.54
N CYS A 63 -6.28 4.54 7.24
CA CYS A 63 -7.37 3.73 6.68
C CYS A 63 -6.96 2.25 6.53
N LEU A 64 -5.77 2.00 5.96
CA LEU A 64 -5.12 0.71 6.01
C LEU A 64 -4.89 0.34 7.48
N GLN A 65 -5.16 -0.91 7.86
CA GLN A 65 -4.96 -1.42 9.22
C GLN A 65 -3.84 -2.46 9.28
N SER A 66 -3.85 -3.42 8.35
CA SER A 66 -2.88 -4.51 8.35
C SER A 66 -2.65 -5.12 6.97
N LEU A 67 -1.44 -5.66 6.80
CA LEU A 67 -1.03 -6.50 5.68
C LEU A 67 -0.58 -7.84 6.27
N TRP A 68 -1.09 -8.95 5.76
CA TRP A 68 -0.66 -10.29 6.16
C TRP A 68 -0.21 -11.07 4.94
N TYR A 69 0.85 -11.86 5.08
CA TYR A 69 1.47 -12.60 3.98
C TYR A 69 1.65 -14.06 4.33
N ARG A 70 1.63 -14.89 3.29
CA ARG A 70 2.05 -16.29 3.34
C ARG A 70 2.44 -16.78 1.96
N ILE A 71 3.53 -17.53 1.90
CA ILE A 71 3.97 -18.19 0.68
C ILE A 71 3.55 -19.66 0.71
N MET A 72 2.98 -20.12 -0.40
CA MET A 72 2.67 -21.52 -0.66
C MET A 72 3.51 -21.99 -1.85
N GLU A 73 4.08 -23.18 -1.78
CA GLU A 73 4.85 -23.78 -2.86
C GLU A 73 3.96 -24.79 -3.59
N ASP A 74 3.99 -24.79 -4.92
CA ASP A 74 3.30 -25.79 -5.74
C ASP A 74 4.20 -27.00 -6.05
N GLU A 75 3.68 -27.95 -6.82
CA GLU A 75 4.37 -29.20 -7.17
C GLU A 75 5.62 -28.97 -8.04
N ASP A 76 5.67 -27.86 -8.78
CA ASP A 76 6.80 -27.46 -9.62
C ASP A 76 7.87 -26.68 -8.84
N GLY A 77 7.65 -26.44 -7.55
CA GLY A 77 8.55 -25.68 -6.68
C GLY A 77 8.42 -24.16 -6.82
N VAL A 78 7.40 -23.66 -7.52
CA VAL A 78 7.13 -22.22 -7.64
C VAL A 78 6.44 -21.73 -6.37
N GLN A 79 6.94 -20.62 -5.82
CA GLN A 79 6.39 -20.00 -4.63
C GLN A 79 5.34 -18.95 -4.97
N TRP A 80 4.20 -18.99 -4.29
CA TRP A 80 3.07 -18.09 -4.50
C TRP A 80 2.85 -17.21 -3.27
N LEU A 81 3.20 -15.93 -3.38
CA LEU A 81 2.98 -14.92 -2.34
C LEU A 81 1.50 -14.56 -2.26
N ASN A 82 0.82 -15.07 -1.25
CA ASN A 82 -0.55 -14.71 -0.94
C ASN A 82 -0.57 -13.58 0.09
N CYS A 83 -1.52 -12.66 -0.04
CA CYS A 83 -1.68 -11.58 0.92
C CYS A 83 -3.15 -11.35 1.30
N ASN A 84 -3.34 -10.85 2.52
CA ASN A 84 -4.60 -10.27 2.96
C ASN A 84 -4.33 -8.81 3.33
N ILE A 85 -5.13 -7.90 2.79
CA ILE A 85 -5.03 -6.46 3.00
C ILE A 85 -6.30 -6.03 3.70
N ARG A 86 -6.18 -5.33 4.83
CA ARG A 86 -7.32 -4.91 5.65
C ARG A 86 -7.39 -3.40 5.78
N PHE A 87 -8.55 -2.86 5.45
CA PHE A 87 -8.92 -1.46 5.58
C PHE A 87 -10.12 -1.34 6.53
N ARG A 88 -10.08 -0.37 7.44
CA ARG A 88 -11.29 -0.01 8.22
C ARG A 88 -12.27 0.84 7.40
N SER A 89 -11.77 1.52 6.37
CA SER A 89 -12.52 2.42 5.50
C SER A 89 -11.78 2.54 4.17
N ASN A 90 -12.47 2.32 3.05
CA ASN A 90 -11.89 2.46 1.73
C ASN A 90 -12.91 3.06 0.75
N ASP A 91 -12.56 4.23 0.22
CA ASP A 91 -13.32 4.91 -0.84
C ASP A 91 -13.21 4.12 -2.14
N ALA A 92 -14.30 3.48 -2.53
CA ALA A 92 -14.41 2.61 -3.69
C ALA A 92 -14.22 3.36 -5.02
N TRP A 93 -14.58 4.64 -5.08
CA TRP A 93 -14.54 5.43 -6.31
C TRP A 93 -13.24 6.23 -6.43
N GLY A 94 -12.91 7.01 -5.39
CA GLY A 94 -11.80 7.96 -5.45
C GLY A 94 -10.42 7.36 -5.15
N ALA A 95 -10.35 6.22 -4.43
CA ALA A 95 -9.07 5.73 -3.91
C ALA A 95 -8.78 4.25 -4.18
N SER A 96 -9.80 3.39 -4.19
CA SER A 96 -9.58 1.94 -4.13
C SER A 96 -8.78 1.39 -5.31
N PHE A 97 -9.05 1.87 -6.53
CA PHE A 97 -8.26 1.50 -7.72
C PHE A 97 -6.76 1.75 -7.51
N MET A 98 -6.39 2.98 -7.11
CA MET A 98 -4.99 3.34 -6.87
C MET A 98 -4.40 2.62 -5.66
N ASN A 99 -5.19 2.36 -4.62
CA ASN A 99 -4.73 1.58 -3.47
C ASN A 99 -4.41 0.14 -3.89
N MET A 100 -5.31 -0.54 -4.60
CA MET A 100 -5.10 -1.90 -5.09
C MET A 100 -3.89 -1.98 -6.02
N PHE A 101 -3.80 -1.05 -6.99
CA PHE A 101 -2.64 -0.97 -7.87
C PHE A 101 -1.33 -0.80 -7.09
N GLY A 102 -1.30 0.15 -6.16
CA GLY A 102 -0.13 0.39 -5.30
C GLY A 102 0.28 -0.84 -4.50
N PHE A 103 -0.67 -1.60 -3.94
CA PHE A 103 -0.33 -2.84 -3.23
C PHE A 103 0.09 -3.99 -4.13
N VAL A 104 -0.44 -4.09 -5.35
CA VAL A 104 0.05 -5.06 -6.33
C VAL A 104 1.52 -4.78 -6.67
N ARG A 105 1.88 -3.50 -6.90
CA ARG A 105 3.28 -3.10 -7.14
C ARG A 105 4.14 -3.35 -5.91
N PHE A 106 3.72 -2.90 -4.73
CA PHE A 106 4.45 -3.12 -3.48
C PHE A 106 4.69 -4.61 -3.21
N ASN A 107 3.67 -5.45 -3.35
CA ASN A 107 3.79 -6.88 -3.12
C ASN A 107 4.71 -7.55 -4.16
N ARG A 108 4.70 -7.09 -5.41
CA ARG A 108 5.61 -7.57 -6.45
C ARG A 108 7.05 -7.15 -6.15
N GLU A 109 7.30 -5.85 -6.14
CA GLU A 109 8.64 -5.26 -6.20
C GLU A 109 9.36 -5.27 -4.85
N VAL A 110 8.62 -5.07 -3.75
CA VAL A 110 9.23 -4.92 -2.43
C VAL A 110 9.26 -6.25 -1.69
N ILE A 111 8.17 -7.03 -1.78
CA ILE A 111 8.05 -8.29 -1.02
C ILE A 111 8.51 -9.50 -1.87
N ALA A 112 7.85 -9.78 -2.99
CA ALA A 112 8.10 -10.98 -3.76
C ALA A 112 9.52 -11.00 -4.36
N ASP A 113 9.94 -9.91 -5.00
CA ASP A 113 11.24 -9.85 -5.66
C ASP A 113 12.40 -9.94 -4.64
N GLU A 114 12.27 -9.31 -3.47
CA GLU A 114 13.29 -9.40 -2.42
C GLU A 114 13.32 -10.77 -1.74
N VAL A 115 12.16 -11.42 -1.54
CA VAL A 115 12.12 -12.81 -1.04
C VAL A 115 12.70 -13.77 -2.08
N ALA A 116 12.41 -13.58 -3.37
CA ALA A 116 12.98 -14.39 -4.45
C ALA A 116 14.51 -14.26 -4.50
N ARG A 117 15.02 -13.01 -4.43
CA ARG A 117 16.45 -12.73 -4.34
C ARG A 117 17.09 -13.34 -3.10
N ARG A 118 16.41 -13.21 -1.95
CA ARG A 118 16.65 -13.82 -0.62
C ARG A 118 16.90 -15.33 -0.68
N SER A 119 15.90 -16.01 -1.20
CA SER A 119 15.74 -17.46 -1.11
C SER A 119 16.31 -18.23 -2.29
N GLY A 120 16.61 -17.55 -3.40
CA GLY A 120 17.01 -18.18 -4.66
C GLY A 120 15.86 -18.95 -5.35
N LYS A 121 14.62 -18.75 -4.91
CA LYS A 121 13.42 -19.40 -5.48
C LYS A 121 12.62 -18.43 -6.34
N GLU A 122 11.89 -18.96 -7.31
CA GLU A 122 10.92 -18.18 -8.06
C GLU A 122 9.71 -17.86 -7.18
N VAL A 123 9.41 -16.56 -7.00
CA VAL A 123 8.25 -16.09 -6.23
C VAL A 123 7.28 -15.32 -7.14
N ARG A 124 6.10 -15.89 -7.37
CA ARG A 124 4.99 -15.28 -8.10
C ARG A 124 3.95 -14.70 -7.14
N LEU A 125 3.16 -13.75 -7.63
CA LEU A 125 2.01 -13.26 -6.88
C LEU A 125 0.90 -14.31 -6.90
N GLY A 126 0.40 -14.67 -5.73
CA GLY A 126 -0.78 -15.49 -5.54
C GLY A 126 -2.01 -14.63 -5.28
N ARG A 127 -2.91 -15.13 -4.43
CA ARG A 127 -4.17 -14.45 -4.09
C ARG A 127 -3.91 -13.17 -3.30
N MET A 128 -4.53 -12.08 -3.74
CA MET A 128 -4.75 -10.89 -2.92
C MET A 128 -6.19 -10.89 -2.38
N ASN A 129 -6.35 -10.99 -1.06
CA ASN A 129 -7.65 -10.87 -0.40
C ASN A 129 -7.82 -9.44 0.13
N TRP A 130 -8.70 -8.67 -0.50
CA TRP A 130 -9.00 -7.29 -0.12
C TRP A 130 -10.17 -7.23 0.86
N GLN A 131 -9.93 -6.74 2.07
CA GLN A 131 -10.94 -6.62 3.11
C GLN A 131 -11.10 -5.15 3.45
N ALA A 132 -12.33 -4.62 3.33
CA ALA A 132 -12.67 -3.28 3.76
C ALA A 132 -13.93 -3.34 4.62
N ASP A 133 -13.82 -2.89 5.87
CA ASP A 133 -14.97 -2.88 6.80
C ASP A 133 -16.06 -1.91 6.33
N SER A 134 -15.64 -0.77 5.77
CA SER A 134 -16.51 0.17 5.06
C SER A 134 -15.98 0.41 3.64
N TYR A 135 -16.57 -0.28 2.67
CA TYR A 135 -16.32 -0.06 1.24
C TYR A 135 -17.43 0.80 0.64
N HIS A 136 -17.14 2.08 0.35
CA HIS A 136 -18.18 3.09 0.15
C HIS A 136 -17.86 4.07 -0.97
N ILE A 137 -18.90 4.72 -1.49
CA ILE A 137 -18.80 5.85 -2.43
C ILE A 137 -19.38 7.07 -1.71
N TYR A 138 -18.64 8.18 -1.67
CA TYR A 138 -19.15 9.40 -1.07
C TYR A 138 -20.36 9.93 -1.85
N GLY A 139 -21.33 10.52 -1.13
CA GLY A 139 -22.56 11.05 -1.75
C GLY A 139 -22.30 12.02 -2.91
N ARG A 140 -21.26 12.86 -2.78
CA ARG A 140 -20.84 13.81 -3.83
C ARG A 140 -20.38 13.13 -5.13
N ASP A 141 -19.88 11.89 -5.04
CA ASP A 141 -19.26 11.17 -6.15
C ASP A 141 -20.23 10.20 -6.84
N ILE A 142 -21.42 9.95 -6.25
CA ILE A 142 -22.43 9.03 -6.79
C ILE A 142 -22.86 9.42 -8.21
N ALA A 143 -23.10 10.71 -8.47
CA ALA A 143 -23.57 11.15 -9.78
C ALA A 143 -22.54 10.89 -10.88
N GLN A 144 -21.26 11.14 -10.57
CA GLN A 144 -20.16 10.85 -11.48
C GLN A 144 -19.97 9.34 -11.68
N ALA A 145 -19.97 8.55 -10.61
CA ALA A 145 -19.80 7.11 -10.68
C ALA A 145 -20.88 6.44 -11.54
N LYS A 146 -22.14 6.92 -11.44
CA LYS A 146 -23.23 6.47 -12.29
C LYS A 146 -22.99 6.77 -13.76
N ALA A 147 -22.75 8.05 -14.09
CA ALA A 147 -22.58 8.48 -15.48
C ALA A 147 -21.36 7.86 -16.16
N MET A 148 -20.27 7.64 -15.41
CA MET A 148 -19.00 7.17 -15.98
C MET A 148 -18.91 5.65 -16.06
N LEU A 149 -19.52 4.92 -15.11
CA LEU A 149 -19.35 3.48 -15.00
C LEU A 149 -20.68 2.73 -14.86
N PHE A 150 -21.47 3.01 -13.82
CA PHE A 150 -22.59 2.12 -13.46
C PHE A 150 -23.71 2.07 -14.50
N ASP A 151 -24.08 3.21 -15.08
CA ASP A 151 -25.13 3.27 -16.10
C ASP A 151 -24.65 2.73 -17.46
N ARG A 152 -23.35 2.40 -17.57
CA ARG A 152 -22.69 1.94 -18.81
C ARG A 152 -22.14 0.51 -18.69
N LEU A 153 -22.39 -0.19 -17.59
CA LEU A 153 -21.78 -1.51 -17.32
C LEU A 153 -22.14 -2.58 -18.36
N ASP A 154 -23.34 -2.50 -18.92
CA ASP A 154 -23.84 -3.44 -19.93
C ASP A 154 -23.35 -3.09 -21.34
N GLU A 155 -22.89 -1.86 -21.56
CA GLU A 155 -22.43 -1.36 -22.86
C GLU A 155 -20.92 -1.49 -23.03
N LEU A 156 -20.16 -1.30 -21.95
CA LEU A 156 -18.71 -1.33 -21.99
C LEU A 156 -18.18 -2.76 -21.90
N SER A 157 -17.14 -3.09 -22.65
CA SER A 157 -16.38 -4.34 -22.44
C SER A 157 -15.53 -4.27 -21.16
N LEU A 158 -14.85 -5.37 -20.80
CA LEU A 158 -13.90 -5.35 -19.70
C LEU A 158 -12.69 -4.48 -20.06
N GLU A 159 -12.24 -4.57 -21.30
CA GLU A 159 -11.10 -3.84 -21.85
C GLU A 159 -11.34 -2.33 -21.81
N GLU A 160 -12.57 -1.87 -22.11
CA GLU A 160 -12.94 -0.45 -22.04
C GLU A 160 -13.05 0.08 -20.60
N ARG A 161 -13.09 -0.81 -19.60
CA ARG A 161 -13.21 -0.48 -18.17
C ARG A 161 -11.90 -0.71 -17.40
N THR A 162 -10.83 -1.11 -18.08
CA THR A 162 -9.56 -1.45 -17.46
C THR A 162 -8.41 -0.75 -18.16
N PHE A 163 -7.33 -0.52 -17.41
CA PHE A 163 -6.07 -0.05 -17.98
C PHE A 163 -5.09 -1.21 -17.97
N ASN A 164 -4.56 -1.56 -19.15
CA ASN A 164 -3.50 -2.54 -19.23
C ASN A 164 -2.17 -1.86 -18.89
N PHE A 165 -1.61 -2.16 -17.72
CA PHE A 165 -0.32 -1.57 -17.31
C PHE A 165 0.88 -2.05 -18.14
N GLY A 166 0.71 -3.07 -18.99
CA GLY A 166 1.71 -3.45 -19.98
C GLY A 166 1.67 -2.61 -21.26
N ASP A 167 0.66 -1.76 -21.44
CA ASP A 167 0.55 -0.85 -22.57
C ASP A 167 1.55 0.31 -22.43
N ASP A 168 2.28 0.61 -23.50
CA ASP A 168 3.35 1.61 -23.50
C ASP A 168 2.84 3.02 -23.15
N PHE A 169 1.65 3.37 -23.62
CA PHE A 169 1.05 4.67 -23.33
C PHE A 169 0.65 4.79 -21.86
N ILE A 170 0.06 3.73 -21.28
CA ILE A 170 -0.26 3.71 -19.83
C ILE A 170 1.01 3.73 -18.97
N ARG A 171 2.08 3.03 -19.40
CA ARG A 171 3.39 3.08 -18.74
C ARG A 171 3.97 4.48 -18.74
N GLU A 172 3.99 5.15 -19.89
CA GLU A 172 4.52 6.50 -20.02
C GLU A 172 3.75 7.49 -19.14
N MET A 173 2.42 7.40 -19.12
CA MET A 173 1.58 8.20 -18.22
C MET A 173 1.95 8.01 -16.73
N TYR A 174 2.20 6.77 -16.32
CA TYR A 174 2.62 6.45 -14.95
C TYR A 174 4.00 7.03 -14.62
N ASP A 175 4.99 6.82 -15.50
CA ASP A 175 6.37 7.27 -15.28
C ASP A 175 6.46 8.80 -15.22
N MET A 176 5.69 9.52 -16.05
CA MET A 176 5.59 10.98 -15.97
C MET A 176 4.96 11.45 -14.65
N ALA A 177 3.91 10.76 -14.19
CA ALA A 177 3.25 11.09 -12.93
C ALA A 177 4.17 10.87 -11.72
N GLU A 178 5.05 9.87 -11.77
CA GLU A 178 6.05 9.62 -10.73
C GLU A 178 6.96 10.84 -10.52
N GLN A 179 7.49 11.42 -11.60
CA GLN A 179 8.37 12.60 -11.50
C GLN A 179 7.66 13.79 -10.85
N ALA A 180 6.40 14.03 -11.22
CA ALA A 180 5.59 15.06 -10.59
C ALA A 180 5.35 14.78 -9.11
N ALA A 181 5.08 13.52 -8.73
CA ALA A 181 4.89 13.11 -7.35
C ALA A 181 6.15 13.29 -6.52
N LEU A 182 7.32 12.88 -7.01
CA LEU A 182 8.61 13.05 -6.34
C LEU A 182 8.94 14.53 -6.12
N MET A 183 8.67 15.39 -7.11
CA MET A 183 8.84 16.84 -6.95
C MET A 183 7.92 17.40 -5.86
N LYS A 184 6.66 16.95 -5.80
CA LYS A 184 5.71 17.37 -4.76
C LYS A 184 6.15 16.92 -3.37
N ILE A 185 6.68 15.70 -3.23
CA ILE A 185 7.21 15.18 -1.96
C ILE A 185 8.40 16.02 -1.51
N ARG A 186 9.38 16.27 -2.38
CA ARG A 186 10.56 17.09 -2.07
C ARG A 186 10.15 18.50 -1.61
N LYS A 187 9.27 19.15 -2.37
CA LYS A 187 8.76 20.49 -2.01
C LYS A 187 8.06 20.49 -0.66
N TYR A 188 7.21 19.50 -0.40
CA TYR A 188 6.54 19.36 0.89
C TYR A 188 7.54 19.18 2.03
N ASP A 189 8.54 18.32 1.86
CA ASP A 189 9.59 18.09 2.87
C ASP A 189 10.41 19.36 3.13
N GLU A 190 10.74 20.13 2.08
CA GLU A 190 11.43 21.43 2.19
C GLU A 190 10.58 22.46 2.96
N GLU A 191 9.30 22.58 2.63
CA GLU A 191 8.36 23.51 3.29
C GLU A 191 8.10 23.16 4.76
N HIS A 192 8.32 21.91 5.15
CA HIS A 192 7.98 21.37 6.48
C HIS A 192 9.21 20.83 7.25
N ALA A 193 10.41 21.22 6.84
CA ALA A 193 11.68 20.86 7.46
C ALA A 193 12.01 21.66 8.74
N ILE A 194 11.25 22.71 9.05
CA ILE A 194 11.44 23.60 10.21
C ILE A 194 10.42 23.25 11.31
#